data_AF-A0A1F6DED5-F1
#
_entry.id   AF-A0A1F6DED5-F1
#
_cell.length_a   1.000
_cell.length_b   1.000
_cell.length_c   1.000
_cell.angle_alpha   90.00
_cell.angle_beta   90.00
_cell.angle_gamma   90.00
#
_symmetry.space_group_name_H-M   'P 1'
#
loop_
_entity.id
_entity.type
_entity.pdbx_description
1 polymer ?
#
loop_
_entity_poly.entity_id
_entity_poly.type
_entity_poly.pdbx_seq_one_letter_code
_entity_poly.pdbx_strand_id
1 'polypeptide(L)'
;MENIYRISGVAAGAGVAAALVVVFVLCAIVQVVAPDVQATHMWISLFTSAPIGSAWAWIAGIVSSAVGGFVAGWVFAWVYNLLSARKA
;
A
#
# COMPACT_ATOMS: atom_id res chain seq x y z
N MET A 1 -29.02 11.63 -17.03
CA MET A 1 -27.59 11.95 -16.94
C MET A 1 -27.15 11.50 -15.55
N GLU A 2 -26.62 10.27 -15.45
CA GLU A 2 -26.09 9.78 -14.16
C GLU A 2 -24.86 10.62 -13.80
N ASN A 3 -24.86 11.24 -12.62
CA ASN A 3 -23.68 11.91 -12.11
C ASN A 3 -22.60 10.84 -11.87
N ILE A 4 -21.63 10.73 -12.78
CA ILE A 4 -20.43 9.93 -12.55
C ILE A 4 -19.62 10.66 -11.48
N TYR A 5 -19.76 10.23 -10.22
CA TYR A 5 -18.92 10.71 -9.14
C TYR A 5 -17.46 10.32 -9.43
N ARG A 6 -16.61 11.32 -9.71
CA ARG A 6 -15.17 11.11 -9.89
C ARG A 6 -14.53 10.69 -8.58
N ILE A 7 -13.69 9.66 -8.64
CA ILE A 7 -12.86 9.27 -7.51
C ILE A 7 -11.79 10.34 -7.30
N SER A 8 -11.67 10.87 -6.08
CA SER A 8 -10.58 11.77 -5.71
C SER A 8 -9.25 11.00 -5.66
N GLY A 9 -8.28 11.42 -6.47
CA GLY A 9 -6.95 10.79 -6.50
C GLY A 9 -6.20 10.92 -5.17
N VAL A 10 -6.35 12.04 -4.46
CA VAL A 10 -5.74 12.24 -3.14
C VAL A 10 -6.37 11.31 -2.11
N ALA A 11 -7.71 11.19 -2.09
CA ALA A 11 -8.40 10.31 -1.16
C ALA A 11 -8.07 8.83 -1.43
N ALA A 12 -8.04 8.43 -2.71
CA ALA A 12 -7.64 7.08 -3.10
C ALA A 12 -6.18 6.80 -2.74
N GLY A 13 -5.26 7.73 -3.03
CA GLY A 13 -3.85 7.61 -2.65
C GLY A 13 -3.69 7.46 -1.14
N ALA A 14 -4.28 8.34 -0.35
CA ALA A 14 -4.19 8.27 1.12
C ALA A 14 -4.80 6.97 1.68
N GLY A 15 -5.94 6.53 1.16
CA GLY A 15 -6.58 5.29 1.59
C GLY A 15 -5.73 4.04 1.30
N VAL A 16 -5.18 3.95 0.09
CA VAL A 16 -4.31 2.82 -0.28
C VAL A 16 -2.98 2.87 0.47
N ALA A 17 -2.40 4.05 0.67
CA ALA A 17 -1.20 4.24 1.49
C ALA A 17 -1.42 3.73 2.93
N ALA A 18 -2.52 4.13 3.57
CA ALA A 18 -2.86 3.68 4.92
C ALA A 18 -3.06 2.16 4.98
N ALA A 19 -3.77 1.59 4.01
CA ALA A 19 -3.97 0.15 3.92
C ALA A 19 -2.64 -0.63 3.80
N LEU A 20 -1.73 -0.19 2.93
CA LEU A 20 -0.44 -0.87 2.76
C LEU A 20 0.48 -0.73 3.98
N VAL A 21 0.45 0.42 4.67
CA VAL A 21 1.17 0.57 5.95
C VAL A 21 0.64 -0.40 6.99
N VAL A 22 -0.69 -0.52 7.13
CA VAL A 22 -1.30 -1.47 8.07
C VAL A 22 -0.92 -2.90 7.71
N VAL A 23 -1.00 -3.28 6.44
CA VAL A 23 -0.57 -4.61 5.96
C VAL A 23 0.90 -4.84 6.32
N PHE A 24 1.80 -3.92 6.01
CA PHE A 24 3.22 -4.04 6.36
C PHE A 24 3.44 -4.26 7.86
N VAL A 25 2.75 -3.50 8.72
CA VAL A 25 2.88 -3.64 10.18
C VAL A 25 2.41 -5.02 10.64
N LEU A 26 1.27 -5.50 10.14
CA LEU A 26 0.77 -6.84 10.48
C LEU A 26 1.76 -7.91 10.02
N CYS A 27 2.32 -7.78 8.81
CA CYS A 27 3.34 -8.67 8.27
C CYS A 27 4.59 -8.71 9.17
N ALA A 28 5.09 -7.54 9.55
CA ALA A 28 6.28 -7.41 10.39
C ALA A 28 6.06 -8.01 11.79
N ILE A 29 4.87 -7.80 12.38
CA ILE A 29 4.50 -8.41 13.67
C ILE A 29 4.52 -9.93 13.56
N VAL A 30 3.87 -10.51 12.56
CA VAL A 30 3.82 -11.98 12.37
C VAL A 30 5.24 -12.55 12.24
N GLN A 31 6.11 -11.92 11.46
CA GLN A 31 7.50 -12.35 11.31
C GLN A 31 8.29 -12.35 12.64
N VAL A 32 7.94 -11.48 13.59
CA VAL A 32 8.56 -11.41 14.91
C VAL A 32 7.98 -12.44 15.88
N VAL A 33 6.66 -12.63 15.91
CA VAL A 33 6.00 -13.51 16.89
C VAL A 33 5.89 -14.97 16.44
N ALA A 34 5.90 -15.22 15.13
CA ALA A 34 5.73 -16.54 14.53
C ALA A 34 6.59 -16.65 13.25
N PRO A 35 7.93 -16.68 13.36
CA PRO A 35 8.86 -16.57 12.22
C PRO A 35 8.74 -17.71 11.20
N ASP A 36 8.19 -18.86 11.60
CA ASP A 36 7.96 -20.02 10.72
C ASP A 36 6.66 -19.90 9.91
N VAL A 37 5.82 -18.89 10.19
CA VAL A 37 4.58 -18.64 9.45
C VAL A 37 4.87 -17.78 8.23
N GLN A 38 4.72 -18.36 7.05
CA GLN A 38 4.94 -17.71 5.77
C GLN A 38 3.74 -16.84 5.35
N ALA A 39 3.38 -15.85 6.18
CA ALA A 39 2.14 -15.11 6.02
C ALA A 39 2.11 -14.19 4.77
N THR A 40 3.25 -13.80 4.18
CA THR A 40 3.28 -12.55 3.38
C THR A 40 4.19 -12.52 2.15
N HIS A 41 4.64 -13.65 1.60
CA HIS A 41 5.41 -13.69 0.34
C HIS A 41 6.50 -12.60 0.20
N MET A 42 7.44 -12.50 1.13
CA MET A 42 8.57 -11.56 1.05
C MET A 42 8.18 -10.06 1.04
N TRP A 43 6.96 -9.69 1.45
CA TRP A 43 6.50 -8.29 1.48
C TRP A 43 7.47 -7.33 2.21
N ILE A 44 8.02 -7.77 3.34
CA ILE A 44 9.01 -7.00 4.11
C ILE A 44 10.29 -6.80 3.28
N SER A 45 10.77 -7.87 2.63
CA SER A 45 11.98 -7.88 1.81
C SER A 45 11.85 -7.09 0.50
N LEU A 46 10.63 -6.68 0.12
CA LEU A 46 10.40 -5.81 -1.03
C LEU A 46 11.04 -4.43 -0.84
N PHE A 47 11.13 -3.96 0.41
CA PHE A 47 11.51 -2.59 0.73
C PHE A 47 12.88 -2.45 1.39
N THR A 48 13.39 -3.53 2.01
CA THR A 48 14.65 -3.49 2.75
C THR A 48 15.25 -4.88 2.96
N SER A 49 16.58 -4.96 2.97
CA SER A 49 17.34 -6.16 3.36
C SER A 49 17.78 -6.12 4.84
N ALA A 50 17.41 -5.08 5.58
CA ALA A 50 17.77 -4.95 6.98
C ALA A 50 17.05 -5.99 7.85
N PRO A 51 17.65 -6.42 8.98
CA PRO A 51 17.01 -7.35 9.91
C PRO A 51 15.68 -6.77 10.41
N ILE A 52 14.61 -7.58 10.45
CA ILE A 52 13.26 -7.11 10.83
C ILE A 52 13.16 -6.55 12.25
N GLY A 53 14.08 -6.96 13.14
CA GLY A 53 14.20 -6.38 14.49
C GLY A 53 14.84 -5.00 14.54
N SER A 54 15.35 -4.48 13.41
CA SER A 54 16.01 -3.16 13.35
C SER A 54 15.02 -2.04 13.09
N ALA A 55 15.22 -0.88 13.72
CA ALA A 55 14.39 0.31 13.49
C ALA A 55 14.37 0.73 12.00
N TRP A 56 15.48 0.51 11.29
CA TRP A 56 15.58 0.84 9.88
C TRP A 56 14.64 0.01 9.00
N ALA A 57 14.44 -1.28 9.30
CA ALA A 57 13.53 -2.13 8.54
C ALA A 57 12.08 -1.60 8.60
N TRP A 58 11.66 -1.12 9.78
CA TRP A 58 10.34 -0.55 10.00
C TRP A 58 10.18 0.80 9.31
N ILE A 59 11.15 1.70 9.45
CA ILE A 59 11.11 3.03 8.79
C ILE A 59 11.04 2.85 7.27
N ALA A 60 11.95 2.06 6.69
CA ALA A 60 12.00 1.84 5.26
C ALA A 60 10.70 1.20 4.73
N GLY A 61 10.18 0.20 5.42
CA GLY A 61 8.96 -0.49 5.02
C GLY A 61 7.70 0.38 5.14
N ILE A 62 7.54 1.14 6.22
CA ILE A 62 6.40 2.06 6.41
C ILE A 62 6.44 3.18 5.36
N VAL A 63 7.59 3.83 5.17
CA VAL A 63 7.73 4.93 4.21
C VAL A 63 7.48 4.42 2.79
N SER A 64 8.08 3.29 2.42
CA SER A 64 7.89 2.72 1.08
C SER A 64 6.45 2.24 0.84
N SER A 65 5.79 1.68 1.86
CA SER A 65 4.37 1.30 1.78
C SER A 65 3.47 2.52 1.63
N ALA A 66 3.75 3.60 2.36
CA ALA A 66 3.01 4.85 2.26
C ALA A 66 3.17 5.49 0.88
N VAL A 67 4.41 5.63 0.40
CA VAL A 67 4.71 6.25 -0.92
C VAL A 67 4.16 5.39 -2.05
N GLY A 68 4.46 4.09 -2.04
CA GLY A 68 4.00 3.15 -3.07
C GLY A 68 2.48 3.04 -3.10
N GLY A 69 1.84 2.96 -1.92
CA GLY A 69 0.39 2.92 -1.82
C GLY A 69 -0.27 4.23 -2.28
N PHE A 70 0.32 5.38 -1.98
CA PHE A 70 -0.19 6.67 -2.45
C PHE A 70 -0.17 6.76 -3.97
N VAL A 71 0.98 6.41 -4.58
CA VAL A 71 1.12 6.40 -6.04
C VAL A 71 0.14 5.40 -6.67
N ALA A 72 0.04 4.19 -6.13
CA ALA A 72 -0.89 3.17 -6.63
C ALA A 72 -2.35 3.63 -6.57
N GLY A 73 -2.80 4.19 -5.44
CA GLY A 73 -4.16 4.69 -5.28
C GLY A 73 -4.47 5.89 -6.18
N TRP A 74 -3.51 6.80 -6.36
CA TRP A 74 -3.66 7.92 -7.27
C TRP A 74 -3.78 7.47 -8.72
N VAL A 75 -2.90 6.57 -9.17
CA VAL A 75 -2.93 5.98 -10.52
C VAL A 75 -4.24 5.24 -10.75
N PHE A 76 -4.70 4.45 -9.77
CA PHE A 76 -5.99 3.77 -9.83
C PHE A 76 -7.14 4.75 -10.07
N ALA A 77 -7.23 5.82 -9.28
CA ALA A 77 -8.28 6.82 -9.43
C ALA A 77 -8.23 7.50 -10.81
N TRP A 78 -7.03 7.83 -11.29
CA TRP A 78 -6.85 8.43 -12.62
C TRP A 78 -7.32 7.50 -13.74
N VAL A 79 -6.87 6.24 -13.75
CA VAL A 79 -7.26 5.24 -14.76
C VAL A 79 -8.75 4.94 -14.69
N TYR A 80 -9.32 4.76 -13.49
CA TYR A 80 -10.75 4.52 -13.30
C TYR A 80 -11.61 5.65 -13.86
N ASN A 81 -11.23 6.89 -13.57
CA ASN A 81 -11.95 8.07 -14.06
C ASN A 81 -11.84 8.19 -15.59
N LEU A 82 -10.67 7.90 -16.18
CA LEU A 82 -10.48 7.89 -17.63
C LEU A 82 -11.35 6.85 -18.35
N LEU A 83 -11.41 5.62 -17.82
CA LEU A 83 -12.19 4.54 -18.41
C LEU A 83 -13.69 4.75 -18.25
N SER A 84 -14.11 5.27 -17.09
CA SER A 84 -15.52 5.58 -16.83
C SER A 84 -16.05 6.68 -17.75
N ALA A 85 -15.21 7.66 -18.10
CA ALA A 85 -15.57 8.73 -19.03
C ALA A 85 -15.78 8.25 -20.49
N ARG A 86 -15.22 7.10 -20.88
CA ARG A 86 -15.36 6.55 -22.25
C ARG A 86 -16.64 5.74 -22.46
N LYS A 87 -17.32 5.34 -21.38
CA LYS A 87 -18.57 4.56 -21.44
C LYS A 87 -19.83 5.43 -21.40
N ALA A 88 -19.68 6.75 -21.30
CA ALA A 88 -20.75 7.73 -21.19
C ALA A 88 -21.05 8.41 -22.53
#